data_AF-A0A6J2TZX4-F1
#
_entry.id   AF-A0A6J2TZX4-F1
#
_cell.length_a   1.000
_cell.length_b   1.000
_cell.length_c   1.000
_cell.angle_alpha   90.00
_cell.angle_beta   90.00
_cell.angle_gamma   90.00
#
_symmetry.space_group_name_H-M   'P 1'
#
loop_
_entity.id
_entity.type
_entity.pdbx_description
1 polymer ?
#
loop_
_entity_poly.entity_id
_entity_poly.type
_entity_poly.pdbx_seq_one_letter_code
_entity_poly.pdbx_strand_id
1 'polypeptide(L)'
;MKFQYKEDHAFEKRRAEGDKIRRKYPDRVPVIVEKAPKARIGDLDKKKYLVPSDLTVGQFYFLIRKRIYLRPEDALFFFVNNVIPPTSATMGSLYQEHHEEDYFLYIAYSDENVYGADQ
;
A
#
# COMPACT_ATOMS: atom_id res chain seq x y z
N MET A 1 -0.97 0.01 -12.54
CA MET A 1 -2.17 0.34 -11.75
C MET A 1 -2.33 1.85 -11.63
N LYS A 2 -3.55 2.38 -11.76
CA LYS A 2 -3.83 3.81 -11.59
C LYS A 2 -4.28 4.06 -10.15
N PHE A 3 -3.53 4.87 -9.41
CA PHE A 3 -3.85 5.26 -8.04
C PHE A 3 -4.51 6.64 -8.05
N GLN A 4 -5.67 6.77 -7.40
CA GLN A 4 -6.39 8.04 -7.30
C GLN A 4 -5.53 9.09 -6.58
N TYR A 5 -4.74 8.69 -5.58
CA TYR A 5 -3.78 9.57 -4.91
C TYR A 5 -2.83 10.31 -5.88
N LYS A 6 -2.43 9.66 -6.99
CA LYS A 6 -1.53 10.30 -7.97
C LYS A 6 -2.25 11.30 -8.87
N GLU A 7 -3.55 11.15 -9.05
CA GLU A 7 -4.40 12.07 -9.80
C GLU A 7 -4.77 13.29 -8.95
N ASP A 8 -5.09 13.06 -7.67
CA ASP A 8 -5.49 14.12 -6.73
C ASP A 8 -4.30 15.01 -6.32
N HIS A 9 -3.07 14.48 -6.39
CA HIS A 9 -1.86 15.15 -5.95
C HIS A 9 -0.79 15.20 -7.04
N ALA A 10 -0.46 16.41 -7.48
CA ALA A 10 0.64 16.66 -8.42
C ALA A 10 1.96 16.05 -7.92
N PHE A 11 2.75 15.51 -8.86
CA PHE A 11 3.99 14.78 -8.57
C PHE A 11 4.95 15.56 -7.65
N GLU A 12 5.21 16.84 -7.94
CA GLU A 12 6.11 17.68 -7.13
C GLU A 12 5.66 17.80 -5.66
N LYS A 13 4.33 17.85 -5.43
CA LYS A 13 3.79 17.89 -4.06
C LYS A 13 3.99 16.55 -3.35
N ARG A 14 3.74 15.43 -4.05
CA ARG A 14 3.97 14.09 -3.50
C ARG A 14 5.45 13.88 -3.17
N ARG A 15 6.35 14.20 -4.10
CA ARG A 15 7.79 14.06 -3.92
C ARG A 15 8.33 14.89 -2.75
N ALA A 16 7.93 16.16 -2.66
CA ALA A 16 8.33 17.03 -1.56
C ALA A 16 7.83 16.50 -0.20
N GLU A 17 6.60 15.96 -0.16
CA GLU A 17 6.06 15.35 1.05
C GLU A 17 6.80 14.06 1.42
N GLY A 18 7.03 13.18 0.44
CA GLY A 18 7.72 11.91 0.62
C GLY A 18 9.15 12.08 1.13
N ASP A 19 9.93 12.99 0.54
CA ASP A 19 11.28 13.31 1.02
C ASP A 19 11.24 13.88 2.46
N LYS A 20 10.34 14.83 2.71
CA LYS A 20 10.18 15.43 4.04
C LYS A 20 9.83 14.38 5.10
N ILE A 21 8.90 13.46 4.83
CA ILE A 21 8.46 12.48 5.81
C ILE A 21 9.53 11.41 6.05
N ARG A 22 10.26 11.00 5.01
CA ARG A 22 11.39 10.06 5.12
C ARG A 22 12.54 10.64 5.95
N ARG A 23 12.87 11.92 5.78
CA ARG A 23 13.88 12.59 6.63
C ARG A 23 13.42 12.72 8.08
N LYS A 24 12.14 12.98 8.30
CA LYS A 24 11.57 13.16 9.65
C LYS A 24 11.45 11.83 10.42
N TYR A 25 11.19 10.73 9.72
CA TYR A 25 11.00 9.40 10.30
C TYR A 25 11.78 8.35 9.48
N PRO A 26 13.12 8.29 9.62
CA PRO A 26 13.99 7.46 8.76
C PRO A 26 13.71 5.95 8.87
N ASP A 27 13.29 5.53 10.05
CA ASP A 27 12.89 4.19 10.49
C ASP A 27 11.44 3.82 10.09
N ARG A 28 10.78 4.66 9.28
CA ARG A 28 9.41 4.41 8.80
C ARG A 28 9.27 4.61 7.30
N VAL A 29 8.40 3.82 6.70
CA VAL A 29 8.07 3.88 5.27
C VAL A 29 6.70 4.54 5.07
N PRO A 30 6.62 5.57 4.20
CA PRO A 30 5.35 6.14 3.80
C PRO A 30 4.69 5.24 2.74
N VAL A 31 3.44 4.86 2.99
CA VAL A 31 2.70 3.89 2.17
C VAL A 31 1.35 4.48 1.79
N ILE A 32 1.01 4.42 0.51
CA ILE A 32 -0.32 4.69 -0.02
C ILE A 32 -1.02 3.36 -0.26
N VAL A 33 -2.18 3.17 0.37
CA VAL A 33 -3.01 1.97 0.28
C VAL A 33 -4.36 2.36 -0.30
N GLU A 34 -4.71 1.79 -1.45
CA GLU A 34 -5.99 2.05 -2.13
C GLU A 34 -6.70 0.76 -2.53
N LYS A 35 -8.03 0.82 -2.61
CA LYS A 35 -8.83 -0.31 -3.08
C LYS A 35 -8.64 -0.48 -4.58
N ALA A 36 -8.46 -1.72 -5.02
CA ALA A 36 -8.53 -2.07 -6.42
C ALA A 36 -9.90 -1.66 -7.02
N PRO A 37 -9.97 -1.09 -8.25
CA PRO A 37 -11.22 -0.55 -8.81
C PRO A 37 -12.39 -1.54 -8.90
N LYS A 38 -12.11 -2.84 -9.06
CA LYS A 38 -13.12 -3.90 -9.20
C LYS A 38 -13.36 -4.69 -7.90
N ALA A 39 -12.65 -4.36 -6.82
CA ALA A 39 -12.72 -5.14 -5.60
C ALA A 39 -14.05 -4.92 -4.85
N ARG A 40 -14.68 -6.01 -4.41
CA ARG A 40 -15.95 -6.01 -3.68
C ARG A 40 -15.70 -6.11 -2.18
N ILE A 41 -14.84 -5.23 -1.69
CA ILE A 41 -14.39 -5.20 -0.30
C ILE A 41 -14.57 -3.80 0.31
N GLY A 42 -14.67 -3.74 1.63
CA GLY A 42 -14.86 -2.49 2.38
C GLY A 42 -13.72 -1.48 2.15
N ASP A 43 -14.07 -0.19 2.21
CA ASP A 43 -13.12 0.90 2.04
C ASP A 43 -12.32 1.21 3.30
N LEU A 44 -11.12 1.76 3.11
CA LEU A 44 -10.30 2.28 4.19
C LEU A 44 -10.69 3.72 4.54
N ASP A 45 -10.70 4.04 5.84
CA ASP A 45 -10.90 5.40 6.35
C ASP A 45 -9.76 6.34 5.95
N LYS A 46 -8.54 5.78 5.82
CA LYS A 46 -7.33 6.50 5.46
C LYS A 46 -6.56 5.72 4.40
N LYS A 47 -6.01 6.45 3.43
CA LYS A 47 -5.18 5.89 2.35
C LYS A 47 -3.69 6.01 2.62
N LYS A 48 -3.26 6.95 3.46
CA LYS A 48 -1.84 7.25 3.71
C LYS A 48 -1.42 6.76 5.09
N TYR A 49 -0.37 5.94 5.12
CA TYR A 49 0.17 5.29 6.31
C TYR A 49 1.66 5.59 6.47
N LEU A 50 2.12 5.59 7.71
CA LEU A 50 3.54 5.66 8.04
C LEU A 50 3.89 4.45 8.92
N VAL A 51 4.54 3.48 8.30
CA VAL A 51 4.68 2.11 8.82
C VAL A 51 6.12 1.86 9.27
N PRO A 52 6.37 1.20 10.41
CA PRO A 52 7.73 0.79 10.79
C PRO A 52 8.38 -0.06 9.71
N SER A 53 9.67 0.17 9.43
CA SER A 53 10.38 -0.56 8.37
C SER A 53 10.57 -2.05 8.65
N ASP A 54 10.59 -2.45 9.92
CA ASP A 54 10.74 -3.82 10.40
C ASP A 54 9.42 -4.61 10.44
N LEU A 55 8.26 -3.93 10.31
CA LEU A 55 6.96 -4.58 10.23
C LEU A 55 6.92 -5.50 9.02
N THR A 56 6.43 -6.73 9.19
CA THR A 56 6.26 -7.64 8.05
C THR A 56 5.02 -7.29 7.23
N VAL A 57 5.02 -7.66 5.95
CA VAL A 57 3.85 -7.55 5.08
C VAL A 57 2.67 -8.31 5.68
N GLY A 58 2.88 -9.50 6.24
CA GLY A 58 1.84 -10.26 6.93
C GLY A 58 1.22 -9.54 8.14
N GLN A 59 2.04 -8.85 8.95
CA GLN A 59 1.54 -8.00 10.02
C GLN A 59 0.76 -6.80 9.46
N PHE A 60 1.22 -6.21 8.35
CA PHE A 60 0.51 -5.12 7.70
C PHE A 60 -0.85 -5.56 7.13
N TYR A 61 -0.93 -6.76 6.55
CA TYR A 61 -2.20 -7.41 6.16
C TYR A 61 -3.18 -7.45 7.33
N PHE A 62 -2.74 -7.91 8.49
CA PHE A 62 -3.58 -8.00 9.68
C PHE A 62 -4.15 -6.63 10.10
N LEU A 63 -3.32 -5.58 10.06
CA LEU A 63 -3.74 -4.22 10.40
C LEU A 63 -4.79 -3.68 9.42
N ILE A 64 -4.56 -3.85 8.11
CA ILE A 64 -5.50 -3.39 7.07
C ILE A 64 -6.81 -4.18 7.14
N ARG A 65 -6.75 -5.51 7.33
CA ARG A 65 -7.92 -6.37 7.53
C ARG A 65 -8.82 -5.88 8.65
N LYS A 66 -8.21 -5.50 9.79
CA LYS A 66 -8.93 -4.95 10.94
C LYS A 66 -9.59 -3.60 10.63
N ARG A 67 -8.97 -2.76 9.79
CA ARG A 67 -9.50 -1.44 9.44
C ARG A 67 -10.72 -1.48 8.52
N ILE A 68 -10.74 -2.42 7.58
CA ILE A 68 -11.87 -2.62 6.66
C ILE A 68 -12.95 -3.55 7.24
N TYR A 69 -12.84 -3.93 8.52
CA TYR A 69 -13.74 -4.84 9.24
C TYR A 69 -14.00 -6.16 8.49
N LEU A 70 -12.96 -6.72 7.87
CA LEU A 70 -13.09 -7.94 7.07
C LEU A 70 -13.22 -9.17 7.96
N ARG A 71 -14.21 -10.02 7.69
CA ARG A 71 -14.46 -11.27 8.43
C ARG A 71 -13.32 -12.25 8.19
N PRO A 72 -12.93 -13.13 9.14
CA PRO A 72 -11.79 -14.06 9.00
C PRO A 72 -11.81 -14.97 7.77
N GLU A 73 -12.98 -15.26 7.22
CA GLU A 73 -13.18 -16.10 6.04
C GLU A 73 -12.96 -15.37 4.70
N ASP A 74 -13.08 -14.04 4.68
CA ASP A 74 -12.99 -13.28 3.43
C ASP A 74 -11.52 -13.10 3.02
N ALA A 75 -11.26 -13.15 1.72
CA ALA A 75 -9.91 -13.02 1.18
C ALA A 75 -9.48 -11.54 1.09
N LEU A 76 -8.18 -11.30 1.25
CA LEU A 76 -7.54 -10.00 1.07
C LEU A 76 -6.17 -10.22 0.44
N PHE A 77 -5.94 -9.58 -0.70
CA PHE A 77 -4.68 -9.63 -1.43
C PHE A 77 -4.15 -8.22 -1.63
N PHE A 78 -2.86 -8.05 -1.38
CA PHE A 78 -2.10 -6.85 -1.70
C PHE A 78 -1.42 -7.00 -3.05
N PHE A 79 -1.28 -5.88 -3.74
CA PHE A 79 -0.57 -5.78 -5.01
C PHE A 79 0.38 -4.60 -4.95
N VAL A 80 1.65 -4.88 -5.19
CA VAL A 80 2.72 -3.88 -5.39
C VAL A 80 3.26 -4.12 -6.78
N ASN A 81 3.18 -3.12 -7.65
CA ASN A 81 3.53 -3.27 -9.08
C ASN A 81 2.86 -4.48 -9.75
N ASN A 82 1.58 -4.70 -9.43
CA ASN A 82 0.75 -5.85 -9.89
C ASN A 82 1.21 -7.24 -9.41
N VAL A 83 2.15 -7.33 -8.47
CA VAL A 83 2.62 -8.59 -7.88
C VAL A 83 2.20 -8.69 -6.43
N ILE A 84 1.85 -9.89 -5.96
CA ILE A 84 1.54 -10.13 -4.55
C ILE A 84 2.85 -10.17 -3.77
N PRO A 85 3.07 -9.26 -2.79
CA PRO A 85 4.31 -9.24 -2.02
C PRO A 85 4.40 -10.45 -1.07
N PRO A 86 5.60 -11.01 -0.83
CA PRO A 86 5.80 -12.08 0.14
C PRO A 86 5.40 -11.64 1.56
N THR A 87 4.61 -12.44 2.28
CA THR A 87 4.14 -12.09 3.63
C THR A 87 5.26 -12.01 4.67
N SER A 88 6.35 -12.74 4.46
CA SER A 88 7.55 -12.74 5.30
C SER A 88 8.47 -11.54 5.07
N ALA A 89 8.33 -10.84 3.94
CA ALA A 89 9.11 -9.64 3.67
C ALA A 89 8.76 -8.52 4.65
N THR A 90 9.71 -7.62 4.88
CA THR A 90 9.47 -6.41 5.69
C THR A 90 8.93 -5.28 4.83
N MET A 91 8.20 -4.35 5.42
CA MET A 91 7.74 -3.15 4.73
C MET A 91 8.92 -2.28 4.28
N GLY A 92 10.05 -2.32 4.99
CA GLY A 92 11.30 -1.68 4.61
C GLY A 92 11.93 -2.26 3.36
N SER A 93 12.07 -3.60 3.27
CA SER A 93 12.60 -4.26 2.06
C SER A 93 11.67 -4.03 0.87
N LEU A 94 10.36 -4.15 1.08
CA LEU A 94 9.36 -3.89 0.04
C LEU A 94 9.42 -2.44 -0.46
N TYR A 95 9.63 -1.48 0.43
CA TYR A 95 9.84 -0.08 0.07
C TYR A 95 11.12 0.11 -0.74
N GLN A 96 12.25 -0.48 -0.33
CA GLN A 96 13.51 -0.34 -1.07
C GLN A 96 13.41 -0.82 -2.52
N GLU A 97 12.71 -1.93 -2.74
CA GLU A 97 12.54 -2.54 -4.06
C GLU A 97 11.48 -1.86 -4.94
N HIS A 98 10.46 -1.26 -4.33
CA HIS A 98 9.25 -0.86 -5.08
C HIS A 98 8.68 0.53 -4.77
N HIS A 99 9.33 1.35 -3.93
CA HIS A 99 8.94 2.75 -3.83
C HIS A 99 9.09 3.46 -5.18
N GLU A 100 8.26 4.46 -5.40
CA GLU A 100 8.33 5.30 -6.60
C GLU A 100 9.16 6.55 -6.36
N GLU A 101 9.45 7.30 -7.42
CA GLU A 101 10.29 8.51 -7.41
C GLU A 101 9.77 9.65 -6.52
N ASP A 102 8.51 9.56 -6.10
CA ASP A 102 7.89 10.48 -5.14
C ASP A 102 8.12 10.07 -3.68
N TYR A 103 8.91 9.02 -3.44
CA TYR A 103 9.24 8.43 -2.15
C TYR A 103 8.06 7.80 -1.41
N PHE A 104 7.01 7.36 -2.12
CA PHE A 104 5.94 6.55 -1.54
C PHE A 104 6.00 5.10 -2.06
N LEU A 105 5.63 4.16 -1.20
CA LEU A 105 5.28 2.80 -1.60
C LEU A 105 3.78 2.73 -1.89
N TYR A 106 3.41 2.14 -3.02
CA TYR A 106 2.05 2.07 -3.50
C TYR A 106 1.52 0.64 -3.46
N ILE A 107 0.43 0.43 -2.70
CA ILE A 107 -0.19 -0.88 -2.50
C ILE A 107 -1.67 -0.79 -2.87
N ALA A 108 -2.15 -1.65 -3.77
CA ALA A 108 -3.59 -1.90 -3.84
C ALA A 108 -3.99 -3.11 -3.03
N TYR A 109 -5.24 -3.12 -2.58
CA TYR A 109 -5.85 -4.31 -2.01
C TYR A 109 -7.12 -4.74 -2.76
N SER A 110 -7.36 -6.05 -2.83
CA SER A 110 -8.50 -6.68 -3.50
C SER A 110 -8.97 -7.93 -2.75
N ASP A 111 -10.22 -8.35 -2.98
CA ASP A 111 -10.76 -9.66 -2.60
C ASP A 111 -10.37 -10.79 -3.57
N GLU A 112 -9.81 -10.45 -4.74
CA GLU A 112 -9.35 -11.38 -5.78
C GLU A 112 -7.82 -11.43 -5.87
N ASN A 113 -7.24 -12.61 -6.13
CA ASN A 113 -5.80 -12.84 -6.20
C ASN A 113 -5.18 -12.57 -7.58
N VAL A 114 -6.01 -12.31 -8.59
CA VAL A 114 -5.58 -11.91 -9.92
C VAL A 114 -5.90 -10.43 -10.10
N TYR A 115 -4.89 -9.63 -10.43
CA TYR A 115 -5.09 -8.23 -10.74
C TYR A 115 -4.75 -7.99 -12.22
N GLY A 116 -5.74 -7.58 -13.01
CA GLY A 116 -5.54 -7.21 -14.41
C GLY A 116 -6.00 -8.22 -15.47
N ALA A 117 -6.87 -9.19 -15.15
CA ALA A 117 -7.46 -10.10 -16.16
C ALA A 117 -8.37 -9.40 -17.20
N ASP A 118 -8.64 -8.10 -17.01
CA ASP A 118 -9.45 -7.27 -17.91
C ASP A 118 -8.77 -5.90 -18.14
N GLN A 119 -7.55 -5.89 -18.68
CA GLN A 119 -7.03 -4.71 -19.39
C GLN A 119 -7.09 -4.93 -20.88
#